data_AF-A0A534V2M8-F1
#
_entry.id   AF-A0A534V2M8-F1
#
_cell.length_a   1.000
_cell.length_b   1.000
_cell.length_c   1.000
_cell.angle_alpha   90.00
_cell.angle_beta   90.00
_cell.angle_gamma   90.00
#
_symmetry.space_group_name_H-M   'P 1'
#
loop_
_entity.id
_entity.type
_entity.pdbx_description
1 polymer ?
#
loop_
_entity_poly.entity_id
_entity_poly.type
_entity_poly.pdbx_seq_one_letter_code
_entity_poly.pdbx_strand_id
1 'polypeptide(L)'
;MRVSLLVSALILLAAPPVVRAARSKCDLVVNAEGIAEKPEHSKSCTDGDSACDTGQGADGICQYHVSLCFKTAAKGACAREEIEGMSVTAGPGLEGLVGAMTRFKTNLTADSCTEPVDVQVKTRGKRIGRTVLKEQGPGKRERYTFVCRPAHKVGGVGGTTFAKDIQKKIFDTTCATEFCHGTGAASGGLDLSDGAAYANLVGVLATNEAAKAANLQRVLPNDPADSFLLLKLEGTLAAGQGVPMPLVGGPLPASAIDTIRR
;
A
#
# COMPACT_ATOMS: atom_id res chain seq x y z
N MET A 1 92.18 5.41 -19.91
CA MET A 1 91.28 4.32 -19.48
C MET A 1 90.01 4.97 -18.93
N ARG A 2 88.92 5.00 -19.70
CA ARG A 2 87.61 5.52 -19.26
C ARG A 2 86.69 4.31 -19.05
N VAL A 3 86.25 4.11 -17.81
CA VAL A 3 85.31 3.05 -17.43
C VAL A 3 83.91 3.65 -17.50
N SER A 4 83.07 3.14 -18.40
CA SER A 4 81.63 3.48 -18.46
C SER A 4 80.86 2.45 -17.64
N LEU A 5 80.25 2.88 -16.53
CA LEU A 5 79.21 2.12 -15.83
C LEU A 5 77.87 2.36 -16.53
N LEU A 6 77.25 1.29 -17.04
CA LEU A 6 75.85 1.26 -17.44
C LEU A 6 74.98 1.01 -16.20
N VAL A 7 74.13 1.98 -15.86
CA VAL A 7 73.10 1.84 -14.81
C VAL A 7 71.79 1.44 -15.48
N SER A 8 71.35 0.20 -15.25
CA SER A 8 70.03 -0.28 -15.66
C SER A 8 68.96 0.27 -14.72
N ALA A 9 68.08 1.14 -15.23
CA ALA A 9 66.91 1.62 -14.51
C ALA A 9 65.78 0.59 -14.62
N LEU A 10 65.48 -0.08 -13.51
CA LEU A 10 64.33 -0.96 -13.37
C LEU A 10 63.09 -0.10 -13.05
N ILE A 11 62.22 0.12 -14.03
CA ILE A 11 60.98 0.86 -13.86
C ILE A 11 59.95 -0.04 -13.18
N LEU A 12 59.70 0.17 -11.88
CA LEU A 12 58.54 -0.41 -11.19
C LEU A 12 57.27 0.29 -11.66
N LEU A 13 56.43 -0.42 -12.41
CA LEU A 13 55.04 -0.03 -12.68
C LEU A 13 54.23 -0.17 -11.38
N ALA A 14 53.92 0.96 -10.74
CA ALA A 14 52.97 1.01 -9.64
C ALA A 14 51.55 0.73 -10.17
N ALA A 15 50.90 -0.31 -9.63
CA ALA A 15 49.49 -0.57 -9.92
C ALA A 15 48.63 0.58 -9.36
N PRO A 16 47.60 1.05 -10.09
CA PRO A 16 46.75 2.13 -9.62
C PRO A 16 45.99 1.70 -8.35
N PRO A 17 45.72 2.63 -7.43
CA PRO A 17 44.95 2.33 -6.23
C PRO A 17 43.54 1.91 -6.65
N VAL A 18 43.11 0.73 -6.20
CA VAL A 18 41.72 0.29 -6.32
C VAL A 18 40.88 1.18 -5.40
N VAL A 19 40.32 2.25 -5.96
CA VAL A 19 39.35 3.09 -5.26
C VAL A 19 38.10 2.25 -5.05
N ARG A 20 37.91 1.75 -3.83
CA ARG A 20 36.71 1.01 -3.44
C ARG A 20 35.56 2.02 -3.40
N ALA A 21 34.76 2.06 -4.46
CA ALA A 21 33.58 2.92 -4.54
C ALA A 21 32.73 2.74 -3.26
N ALA A 22 32.35 3.87 -2.64
CA ALA A 22 31.41 3.85 -1.53
C ALA A 22 30.15 3.14 -2.01
N ARG A 23 29.74 2.07 -1.31
CA ARG A 23 28.52 1.32 -1.64
C ARG A 23 27.33 2.27 -1.47
N SER A 24 26.79 2.80 -2.56
CA SER A 24 25.47 3.41 -2.52
C SER A 24 24.48 2.32 -2.12
N LYS A 25 23.56 2.66 -1.22
CA LYS A 25 22.50 1.75 -0.78
C LYS A 25 21.29 2.05 -1.65
N CYS A 26 21.29 1.52 -2.87
CA CYS A 26 20.08 1.45 -3.65
C CYS A 26 19.15 0.40 -3.01
N ASP A 27 17.98 0.84 -2.57
CA ASP A 27 16.95 0.01 -1.99
C ASP A 27 15.84 -0.20 -3.02
N LEU A 28 15.41 -1.45 -3.15
CA LEU A 28 14.18 -1.79 -3.84
C LEU A 28 13.00 -1.42 -2.95
N VAL A 29 11.96 -0.84 -3.54
CA VAL A 29 10.68 -0.58 -2.91
C VAL A 29 9.61 -1.20 -3.80
N VAL A 30 8.79 -2.08 -3.23
CA VAL A 30 7.72 -2.77 -3.94
C VAL A 30 6.42 -2.00 -3.72
N ASN A 31 6.01 -1.22 -4.70
CA ASN A 31 4.77 -0.45 -4.65
C ASN A 31 3.61 -1.31 -5.16
N ALA A 32 2.56 -1.44 -4.35
CA ALA A 32 1.29 -2.03 -4.76
C ALA A 32 0.22 -0.96 -4.65
N GLU A 33 -0.50 -0.70 -5.73
CA GLU A 33 -1.53 0.34 -5.77
C GLU A 33 -2.60 0.10 -4.69
N GLY A 34 -3.05 1.20 -4.06
CA GLY A 34 -4.02 1.17 -2.97
C GLY A 34 -3.57 0.52 -1.66
N ILE A 35 -2.30 0.11 -1.55
CA ILE A 35 -1.75 -0.49 -0.33
C ILE A 35 -0.55 0.31 0.19
N ALA A 36 -0.74 0.92 1.36
CA ALA A 36 0.32 1.62 2.08
C ALA A 36 1.53 0.70 2.39
N GLU A 37 2.74 1.24 2.32
CA GLU A 37 3.97 0.55 2.74
C GLU A 37 3.95 0.28 4.24
N LYS A 38 4.41 -0.91 4.66
CA LYS A 38 4.53 -1.30 6.06
C LYS A 38 5.97 -1.72 6.37
N PRO A 39 6.45 -1.54 7.61
CA PRO A 39 7.82 -1.91 7.99
C PRO A 39 8.17 -3.38 7.73
N GLU A 40 7.19 -4.27 7.76
CA GLU A 40 7.38 -5.71 7.52
C GLU A 40 7.38 -6.13 6.04
N HIS A 41 7.34 -5.19 5.10
CA HIS A 41 7.28 -5.45 3.65
C HIS A 41 6.14 -6.39 3.24
N SER A 42 4.99 -6.23 3.90
CA SER A 42 3.79 -7.04 3.68
C SER A 42 2.73 -6.24 2.95
N LYS A 43 2.28 -6.74 1.80
CA LYS A 43 1.16 -6.22 1.02
C LYS A 43 -0.04 -7.11 1.23
N SER A 44 -1.11 -6.56 1.77
CA SER A 44 -2.29 -7.36 2.11
C SER A 44 -3.52 -6.76 1.50
N CYS A 45 -4.33 -7.63 0.89
CA CYS A 45 -5.62 -7.27 0.33
C CYS A 45 -6.66 -8.31 0.75
N THR A 46 -7.93 -7.92 0.71
CA THR A 46 -9.07 -8.82 0.86
C THR A 46 -9.66 -9.05 -0.53
N ASP A 47 -9.88 -10.31 -0.88
CA ASP A 47 -10.47 -10.72 -2.16
C ASP A 47 -11.82 -10.03 -2.38
N GLY A 48 -11.91 -9.25 -3.46
CA GLY A 48 -13.02 -8.36 -3.81
C GLY A 48 -12.98 -6.93 -3.24
N ASP A 49 -11.88 -6.48 -2.60
CA ASP A 49 -11.70 -5.08 -2.18
C ASP A 49 -11.20 -4.23 -3.36
N SER A 50 -12.07 -3.36 -3.88
CA SER A 50 -11.77 -2.54 -5.06
C SER A 50 -10.60 -1.57 -4.90
N ALA A 51 -10.14 -1.29 -3.67
CA ALA A 51 -8.98 -0.43 -3.47
C ALA A 51 -7.66 -1.13 -3.79
N CYS A 52 -7.57 -2.45 -3.62
CA CYS A 52 -6.32 -3.19 -3.74
C CYS A 52 -6.41 -4.46 -4.59
N ASP A 53 -7.63 -4.87 -4.96
CA ASP A 53 -7.94 -5.99 -5.82
C ASP A 53 -8.50 -5.43 -7.13
N THR A 54 -7.64 -5.35 -8.15
CA THR A 54 -8.03 -4.92 -9.49
C THR A 54 -8.76 -6.03 -10.26
N GLY A 55 -8.79 -7.24 -9.69
CA GLY A 55 -9.55 -8.38 -10.17
C GLY A 55 -11.01 -8.15 -9.83
N GLN A 56 -11.87 -8.13 -10.84
CA GLN A 56 -13.28 -7.83 -10.63
C GLN A 56 -14.01 -9.04 -10.01
N GLY A 57 -14.08 -9.08 -8.68
CA GLY A 57 -15.00 -9.91 -7.90
C GLY A 57 -14.34 -10.72 -6.78
N ALA A 58 -15.16 -11.19 -5.84
CA ALA A 58 -14.77 -12.12 -4.79
C ALA A 58 -14.60 -13.56 -5.35
N ASP A 59 -13.59 -13.76 -6.20
CA ASP A 59 -13.34 -15.00 -6.94
C ASP A 59 -12.27 -15.90 -6.29
N GLY A 60 -11.70 -15.46 -5.16
CA GLY A 60 -10.64 -16.14 -4.45
C GLY A 60 -9.25 -15.73 -4.91
N ILE A 61 -9.10 -14.68 -5.71
CA ILE A 61 -7.85 -14.18 -6.27
C ILE A 61 -7.76 -12.67 -6.03
N CYS A 62 -6.78 -12.24 -5.24
CA CYS A 62 -6.45 -10.82 -5.19
C CYS A 62 -5.48 -10.50 -6.32
N GLN A 63 -5.89 -9.64 -7.25
CA GLN A 63 -5.03 -9.09 -8.30
C GLN A 63 -4.47 -7.73 -7.85
N TYR A 64 -3.15 -7.66 -7.73
CA TYR A 64 -2.44 -6.44 -7.34
C TYR A 64 -1.82 -5.79 -8.58
N HIS A 65 -1.92 -4.47 -8.68
CA HIS A 65 -1.16 -3.67 -9.63
C HIS A 65 0.16 -3.21 -8.98
N VAL A 66 1.30 -3.72 -9.46
CA VAL A 66 2.58 -3.61 -8.73
C VAL A 66 3.70 -3.05 -9.59
N SER A 67 4.45 -2.08 -9.05
CA SER A 67 5.69 -1.56 -9.64
C SER A 67 6.89 -1.74 -8.69
N LEU A 68 8.07 -1.93 -9.27
CA LEU A 68 9.33 -2.05 -8.54
C LEU A 68 10.11 -0.74 -8.69
N CYS A 69 10.29 -0.03 -7.59
CA CYS A 69 10.96 1.26 -7.56
C CYS A 69 12.32 1.18 -6.87
N PHE A 70 13.29 1.95 -7.36
CA PHE A 70 14.65 1.99 -6.86
C PHE A 70 14.93 3.35 -6.26
N LYS A 71 15.31 3.39 -4.98
CA LYS A 71 15.57 4.63 -4.26
C LYS A 71 16.92 4.56 -3.57
N THR A 72 17.59 5.70 -3.45
CA THR A 72 18.81 5.80 -2.63
C THR A 72 18.50 6.57 -1.35
N ALA A 73 19.23 6.25 -0.28
CA ALA A 73 19.19 7.04 0.95
C ALA A 73 19.88 8.42 0.82
N ALA A 74 20.56 8.68 -0.30
CA ALA A 74 21.28 9.93 -0.57
C ALA A 74 20.52 10.80 -1.60
N LYS A 75 20.91 12.06 -1.78
CA LYS A 75 20.41 12.87 -2.89
C LYS A 75 21.01 12.35 -4.20
N GLY A 76 20.25 11.57 -4.95
CA GLY A 76 20.65 11.05 -6.25
C GLY A 76 19.85 9.81 -6.68
N ALA A 77 19.88 9.52 -7.98
CA ALA A 77 19.34 8.27 -8.53
C ALA A 77 20.27 7.09 -8.21
N CYS A 78 19.73 5.87 -8.22
CA CYS A 78 20.54 4.67 -8.08
C CYS A 78 21.52 4.56 -9.25
N ALA A 79 22.76 4.14 -8.96
CA ALA A 79 23.74 3.88 -10.00
C ALA A 79 23.30 2.69 -10.86
N ARG A 80 23.57 2.77 -12.17
CA ARG A 80 23.15 1.74 -13.14
C ARG A 80 23.70 0.37 -12.76
N GLU A 81 24.96 0.32 -12.36
CA GLU A 81 25.69 -0.90 -12.00
C GLU A 81 25.10 -1.57 -10.75
N GLU A 82 24.51 -0.80 -9.84
CA GLU A 82 23.85 -1.33 -8.64
C GLU A 82 22.53 -2.00 -8.98
N ILE A 83 21.71 -1.34 -9.83
CA ILE A 83 20.45 -1.91 -10.31
C ILE A 83 20.73 -3.18 -11.12
N GLU A 84 21.76 -3.17 -11.97
CA GLU A 84 22.18 -4.34 -12.73
C GLU A 84 22.55 -5.52 -11.82
N GLY A 85 23.15 -5.25 -10.66
CA GLY A 85 23.47 -6.23 -9.63
C GLY A 85 22.29 -6.74 -8.78
N MET A 86 21.11 -6.11 -8.84
CA MET A 86 19.93 -6.51 -8.07
C MET A 86 19.04 -7.47 -8.85
N SER A 87 18.49 -8.50 -8.23
CA SER A 87 17.56 -9.42 -8.88
C SER A 87 16.39 -9.76 -7.98
N VAL A 88 15.29 -10.21 -8.58
CA VAL A 88 14.12 -10.68 -7.84
C VAL A 88 13.79 -12.12 -8.21
N THR A 89 13.30 -12.87 -7.23
CA THR A 89 12.76 -14.22 -7.42
C THR A 89 11.32 -14.22 -6.97
N ALA A 90 10.41 -14.50 -7.90
CA ALA A 90 8.98 -14.54 -7.67
C ALA A 90 8.51 -15.93 -7.20
N GLY A 91 7.63 -15.95 -6.21
CA GLY A 91 6.75 -17.08 -5.94
C GLY A 91 5.57 -17.13 -6.93
N PRO A 92 4.70 -18.15 -6.79
CA PRO A 92 3.56 -18.34 -7.70
C PRO A 92 2.68 -17.08 -7.82
N GLY A 93 2.35 -16.72 -9.05
CA GLY A 93 1.47 -15.60 -9.39
C GLY A 93 2.15 -14.23 -9.42
N LEU A 94 3.45 -14.14 -9.09
CA LEU A 94 4.24 -12.91 -9.12
C LEU A 94 5.24 -12.85 -10.30
N GLU A 95 5.18 -13.80 -11.24
CA GLU A 95 6.17 -14.00 -12.29
C GLU A 95 6.31 -12.77 -13.20
N GLY A 96 5.23 -12.01 -13.37
CA GLY A 96 5.21 -10.75 -14.12
C GLY A 96 6.25 -9.74 -13.64
N LEU A 97 6.56 -9.73 -12.33
CA LEU A 97 7.55 -8.81 -11.74
C LEU A 97 8.99 -9.16 -12.13
N VAL A 98 9.29 -10.45 -12.35
CA VAL A 98 10.60 -10.85 -12.88
C VAL A 98 10.76 -10.32 -14.31
N GLY A 99 9.71 -10.45 -15.12
CA GLY A 99 9.69 -9.89 -16.47
C GLY A 99 9.80 -8.36 -16.49
N ALA A 100 9.10 -7.67 -15.57
CA ALA A 100 9.18 -6.21 -15.42
C ALA A 100 10.61 -5.77 -15.06
N MET A 101 11.25 -6.44 -14.11
CA MET A 101 12.64 -6.19 -13.73
C MET A 101 13.60 -6.37 -14.91
N THR A 102 13.45 -7.44 -15.69
CA THR A 102 14.31 -7.70 -16.86
C THR A 102 14.15 -6.61 -17.92
N ARG A 103 12.90 -6.23 -18.26
CA ARG A 103 12.62 -5.17 -19.25
C ARG A 103 13.14 -3.81 -18.79
N PHE A 104 13.00 -3.52 -17.50
CA PHE A 104 13.52 -2.30 -16.91
C PHE A 104 15.04 -2.22 -17.04
N LYS A 105 15.76 -3.30 -16.72
CA LYS A 105 17.22 -3.34 -16.87
C LYS A 105 17.70 -3.14 -18.31
N THR A 106 16.98 -3.68 -19.30
CA THR A 106 17.35 -3.51 -20.71
C THR A 106 17.18 -2.07 -21.18
N ASN A 107 16.19 -1.36 -20.65
CA ASN A 107 15.85 0.01 -21.03
C ASN A 107 15.96 0.93 -19.82
N LEU A 108 17.08 0.85 -19.08
CA LEU A 108 17.38 1.69 -17.93
C LEU A 108 17.44 3.17 -18.38
N THR A 109 16.27 3.80 -18.46
CA THR A 109 16.08 5.25 -18.60
C THR A 109 16.01 5.85 -17.19
N ALA A 110 16.16 7.17 -17.07
CA ALA A 110 16.28 7.85 -15.78
C ALA A 110 14.98 7.91 -14.93
N ASP A 111 14.02 7.01 -15.17
CA ASP A 111 12.79 6.87 -14.40
C ASP A 111 12.92 5.69 -13.45
N SER A 112 12.74 5.94 -12.15
CA SER A 112 13.23 5.07 -11.07
C SER A 112 12.36 3.85 -10.77
N CYS A 113 11.31 3.57 -11.55
CA CYS A 113 10.39 2.47 -11.34
C CYS A 113 10.13 1.67 -12.62
N THR A 114 9.85 0.38 -12.48
CA THR A 114 9.34 -0.45 -13.58
C THR A 114 7.94 0.02 -13.98
N GLU A 115 7.57 -0.24 -15.23
CA GLU A 115 6.16 -0.27 -15.62
C GLU A 115 5.38 -1.20 -14.68
N PRO A 116 4.21 -0.76 -14.18
CA PRO A 116 3.37 -1.60 -13.35
C PRO A 116 2.96 -2.90 -14.05
N VAL A 117 2.80 -3.96 -13.27
CA VAL A 117 2.32 -5.25 -13.75
C VAL A 117 1.30 -5.83 -12.78
N ASP A 118 0.30 -6.51 -13.34
CA ASP A 118 -0.67 -7.25 -12.54
C ASP A 118 -0.07 -8.57 -12.05
N VAL A 119 -0.21 -8.83 -10.76
CA VAL A 119 0.20 -10.07 -10.11
C VAL A 119 -0.94 -10.63 -9.28
N GLN A 120 -1.02 -11.95 -9.16
CA GLN A 120 -2.18 -12.62 -8.60
C GLN A 120 -1.81 -13.46 -7.38
N VAL A 121 -2.57 -13.32 -6.30
CA VAL A 121 -2.41 -14.15 -5.11
C VAL A 121 -3.69 -14.91 -4.84
N LYS A 122 -3.65 -16.23 -5.09
CA LYS A 122 -4.78 -17.12 -4.88
C LYS A 122 -4.95 -17.49 -3.41
N THR A 123 -6.18 -17.40 -2.93
CA THR A 123 -6.61 -17.97 -1.65
C THR A 123 -6.61 -19.51 -1.73
N ARG A 124 -6.70 -20.17 -0.57
CA ARG A 124 -6.89 -21.63 -0.49
C ARG A 124 -8.30 -21.92 0.02
N GLY A 125 -9.29 -21.64 -0.82
CA GLY A 125 -10.70 -21.63 -0.44
C GLY A 125 -10.93 -20.59 0.67
N LYS A 126 -11.39 -21.03 1.85
CA LYS A 126 -11.62 -20.15 3.02
C LYS A 126 -10.34 -19.77 3.79
N ARG A 127 -9.15 -20.08 3.27
CA ARG A 127 -7.87 -19.80 3.94
C ARG A 127 -7.07 -18.74 3.20
N ILE A 128 -6.35 -17.94 3.97
CA ILE A 128 -5.45 -16.89 3.48
C ILE A 128 -4.45 -17.48 2.47
N GLY A 129 -4.37 -16.84 1.31
CA GLY A 129 -3.34 -17.04 0.30
C GLY A 129 -2.10 -16.23 0.60
N ARG A 130 -0.92 -16.80 0.38
CA ARG A 130 0.36 -16.09 0.53
C ARG A 130 1.33 -16.49 -0.56
N THR A 131 2.02 -15.50 -1.11
CA THR A 131 3.16 -15.68 -2.01
C THR A 131 4.22 -14.64 -1.65
N VAL A 132 5.46 -14.85 -2.10
CA VAL A 132 6.58 -14.00 -1.72
C VAL A 132 7.41 -13.60 -2.92
N LEU A 133 7.86 -12.36 -2.92
CA LEU A 133 8.92 -11.87 -3.79
C LEU A 133 10.19 -11.75 -2.96
N LYS A 134 11.28 -12.34 -3.43
CA LYS A 134 12.59 -12.25 -2.77
C LYS A 134 13.48 -11.32 -3.58
N GLU A 135 14.04 -10.32 -2.94
CA GLU A 135 15.08 -9.48 -3.51
C GLU A 135 16.46 -10.06 -3.19
N GLN A 136 17.35 -10.01 -4.16
CA GLN A 136 18.76 -10.33 -4.03
C GLN A 136 19.58 -9.15 -4.57
N GLY A 137 20.06 -8.30 -3.67
CA GLY A 137 20.96 -7.19 -3.99
C GLY A 137 22.39 -7.45 -3.49
N PRO A 138 23.34 -6.55 -3.82
CA PRO A 138 24.73 -6.65 -3.38
C PRO A 138 24.86 -6.51 -1.85
N GLY A 139 24.76 -7.64 -1.15
CA GLY A 139 24.88 -7.73 0.32
C GLY A 139 23.56 -7.56 1.09
N LYS A 140 22.41 -7.50 0.40
CA LYS A 140 21.07 -7.36 1.00
C LYS A 140 20.13 -8.43 0.43
N ARG A 141 19.32 -9.02 1.30
CA ARG A 141 18.26 -9.96 0.91
C ARG A 141 16.99 -9.57 1.64
N GLU A 142 15.99 -9.16 0.89
CA GLU A 142 14.69 -8.80 1.44
C GLU A 142 13.59 -9.73 0.96
N ARG A 143 12.52 -9.77 1.74
CA ARG A 143 11.36 -10.60 1.47
C ARG A 143 10.11 -9.73 1.54
N TYR A 144 9.43 -9.64 0.42
CA TYR A 144 8.14 -8.98 0.30
C TYR A 144 7.05 -10.03 0.29
N THR A 145 6.08 -9.93 1.19
CA THR A 145 5.00 -10.91 1.33
C THR A 145 3.71 -10.34 0.81
N PHE A 146 3.09 -11.03 -0.14
CA PHE A 146 1.76 -10.69 -0.63
C PHE A 146 0.73 -11.63 0.01
N VAL A 147 -0.35 -11.05 0.53
CA VAL A 147 -1.35 -11.75 1.34
C VAL A 147 -2.75 -11.44 0.82
N CYS A 148 -3.39 -12.46 0.23
CA CYS A 148 -4.79 -12.38 -0.12
C CYS A 148 -5.65 -13.04 0.96
N ARG A 149 -6.46 -12.25 1.65
CA ARG A 149 -7.47 -12.78 2.57
C ARG A 149 -8.69 -13.22 1.76
N PRO A 150 -9.29 -14.38 2.06
CA PRO A 150 -10.52 -14.80 1.38
C PRO A 150 -11.58 -13.72 1.52
N ALA A 151 -12.44 -13.59 0.50
CA ALA A 151 -13.61 -12.76 0.62
C ALA A 151 -14.37 -13.14 1.89
N HIS A 152 -14.77 -12.13 2.66
CA HIS A 152 -15.74 -12.35 3.72
C HIS A 152 -16.95 -13.04 3.10
N LYS A 153 -17.37 -14.19 3.68
CA LYS A 153 -18.48 -14.98 3.14
C LYS A 153 -19.63 -14.04 2.75
N VAL A 154 -19.80 -13.81 1.46
CA VAL A 154 -21.11 -13.49 0.91
C VAL A 154 -21.85 -14.81 1.02
N GLY A 155 -22.48 -15.04 2.18
CA GLY A 155 -23.50 -16.07 2.28
C GLY A 155 -24.49 -15.82 1.15
N GLY A 156 -24.81 -16.86 0.39
CA GLY A 156 -25.57 -16.75 -0.85
C GLY A 156 -26.77 -15.82 -0.76
N VAL A 157 -27.00 -15.03 -1.80
CA VAL A 157 -28.21 -14.22 -2.03
C VAL A 157 -28.70 -13.48 -0.76
N GLY A 158 -27.76 -12.80 -0.12
CA GLY A 158 -28.01 -11.84 0.95
C GLY A 158 -26.83 -10.90 1.00
N GLY A 159 -26.85 -9.86 0.15
CA GLY A 159 -25.80 -8.85 0.09
C GLY A 159 -25.52 -8.25 1.46
N THR A 160 -24.32 -7.69 1.64
CA THR A 160 -24.04 -6.80 2.77
C THR A 160 -25.14 -5.74 2.83
N THR A 161 -25.85 -5.68 3.95
CA THR A 161 -26.91 -4.67 4.10
C THR A 161 -26.46 -3.62 5.10
N PHE A 162 -26.81 -2.36 4.81
CA PHE A 162 -26.61 -1.27 5.75
C PHE A 162 -27.15 -1.63 7.14
N ALA A 163 -28.38 -2.14 7.21
CA ALA A 163 -29.03 -2.47 8.47
C ALA A 163 -28.29 -3.55 9.29
N LYS A 164 -27.80 -4.62 8.65
CA LYS A 164 -27.19 -5.74 9.40
C LYS A 164 -25.70 -5.56 9.63
N ASP A 165 -24.98 -5.14 8.61
CA ASP A 165 -23.52 -5.22 8.60
C ASP A 165 -22.85 -3.91 9.01
N ILE A 166 -23.51 -2.77 8.79
CA ILE A 166 -23.00 -1.46 9.19
C ILE A 166 -23.69 -0.99 10.47
N GLN A 167 -25.02 -0.85 10.45
CA GLN A 167 -25.78 -0.31 11.57
C GLN A 167 -25.60 -1.18 12.83
N LYS A 168 -26.02 -2.44 12.79
CA LYS A 168 -26.01 -3.31 13.99
C LYS A 168 -24.62 -3.69 14.47
N LYS A 169 -23.69 -3.96 13.56
CA LYS A 169 -22.36 -4.50 13.91
C LYS A 169 -21.30 -3.44 14.16
N ILE A 170 -21.46 -2.25 13.58
CA ILE A 170 -20.45 -1.19 13.66
C ILE A 170 -21.05 0.02 14.37
N PHE A 171 -22.05 0.69 13.80
CA PHE A 171 -22.54 1.94 14.36
C PHE A 171 -23.12 1.77 15.77
N ASP A 172 -24.03 0.82 15.97
CA ASP A 172 -24.66 0.58 17.28
C ASP A 172 -23.63 0.16 18.34
N THR A 173 -22.52 -0.46 17.94
CA THR A 173 -21.51 -1.00 18.88
C THR A 173 -20.42 0.02 19.22
N THR A 174 -20.05 0.88 18.27
CA THR A 174 -18.86 1.75 18.43
C THR A 174 -19.09 3.24 18.20
N CYS A 175 -20.19 3.64 17.55
CA CYS A 175 -20.35 5.03 17.07
C CYS A 175 -21.58 5.72 17.67
N ALA A 176 -22.74 5.06 17.62
CA ALA A 176 -24.04 5.57 18.07
C ALA A 176 -24.19 5.50 19.60
N THR A 177 -23.17 5.95 20.32
CA THR A 177 -23.18 6.03 21.78
C THR A 177 -23.91 7.29 22.23
N GLU A 178 -24.48 7.25 23.43
CA GLU A 178 -25.25 8.36 24.02
C GLU A 178 -24.48 9.68 24.10
N PHE A 179 -23.14 9.64 24.04
CA PHE A 179 -22.26 10.80 24.20
C PHE A 179 -21.64 11.30 22.89
N CYS A 180 -21.64 10.50 21.82
CA CYS A 180 -20.91 10.84 20.60
C CYS A 180 -21.84 11.05 19.40
N HIS A 181 -22.45 9.99 18.88
CA HIS A 181 -23.29 10.05 17.67
C HIS A 181 -24.63 9.32 17.86
N GLY A 182 -25.18 9.34 19.07
CA GLY A 182 -26.47 8.73 19.39
C GLY A 182 -27.59 9.77 19.53
N THR A 183 -28.81 9.30 19.80
CA THR A 183 -29.99 10.16 19.99
C THR A 183 -29.83 11.22 21.08
N GLY A 184 -29.03 10.95 22.12
CA GLY A 184 -28.74 11.87 23.23
C GLY A 184 -27.64 12.89 22.94
N ALA A 185 -26.80 12.64 21.93
CA ALA A 185 -25.71 13.52 21.53
C ALA A 185 -25.32 13.32 20.05
N ALA A 186 -25.50 14.35 19.24
CA ALA A 186 -25.14 14.35 17.82
C ALA A 186 -23.87 15.19 17.61
N SER A 187 -22.71 14.67 18.01
CA SER A 187 -21.42 15.35 17.82
C SER A 187 -21.20 15.65 16.34
N GLY A 188 -20.81 16.90 16.04
CA GLY A 188 -20.73 17.35 14.64
C GLY A 188 -22.08 17.35 13.91
N GLY A 189 -23.21 17.40 14.63
CA GLY A 189 -24.55 17.34 14.05
C GLY A 189 -24.84 16.02 13.32
N LEU A 190 -24.24 14.91 13.76
CA LEU A 190 -24.40 13.58 13.16
C LEU A 190 -24.96 12.60 14.20
N ASP A 191 -26.16 12.11 13.92
CA ASP A 191 -26.80 10.99 14.62
C ASP A 191 -26.70 9.72 13.76
N LEU A 192 -26.06 8.69 14.31
CA LEU A 192 -25.84 7.38 13.72
C LEU A 192 -26.73 6.30 14.35
N SER A 193 -27.74 6.68 15.13
CA SER A 193 -28.71 5.76 15.70
C SER A 193 -29.50 5.03 14.60
N ASP A 194 -29.94 3.82 14.91
CA ASP A 194 -30.75 2.99 14.03
C ASP A 194 -31.99 3.76 13.55
N GLY A 195 -32.26 3.70 12.25
CA GLY A 195 -33.32 4.47 11.58
C GLY A 195 -32.97 5.91 11.18
N ALA A 196 -31.93 6.54 11.75
CA ALA A 196 -31.49 7.90 11.40
C ALA A 196 -30.21 7.92 10.54
N ALA A 197 -29.29 6.99 10.80
CA ALA A 197 -27.93 7.02 10.27
C ALA A 197 -27.83 7.16 8.75
N TYR A 198 -28.59 6.36 7.98
CA TYR A 198 -28.50 6.35 6.52
C TYR A 198 -28.83 7.71 5.92
N ALA A 199 -29.96 8.30 6.34
CA ALA A 199 -30.42 9.60 5.86
C ALA A 199 -29.47 10.74 6.29
N ASN A 200 -28.76 10.58 7.40
CA ASN A 200 -27.79 11.54 7.88
C ASN A 200 -26.40 11.42 7.21
N LEU A 201 -26.15 10.35 6.46
CA LEU A 201 -24.85 10.07 5.85
C LEU A 201 -24.84 10.24 4.34
N VAL A 202 -25.74 9.54 3.65
CA VAL A 202 -25.65 9.35 2.20
C VAL A 202 -26.10 10.61 1.47
N GLY A 203 -25.22 11.21 0.68
CA GLY A 203 -25.53 12.44 -0.05
C GLY A 203 -25.48 13.71 0.81
N VAL A 204 -25.17 13.61 2.10
CA VAL A 204 -25.24 14.73 3.05
C VAL A 204 -23.87 15.40 3.18
N LEU A 205 -23.81 16.73 3.00
CA LEU A 205 -22.58 17.49 3.20
C LEU A 205 -22.02 17.35 4.62
N ALA A 206 -20.70 17.32 4.73
CA ALA A 206 -20.02 17.42 6.02
C ALA A 206 -20.33 18.76 6.70
N THR A 207 -20.46 18.74 8.03
CA THR A 207 -20.75 19.93 8.87
C THR A 207 -19.47 20.63 9.34
N ASN A 208 -18.32 19.96 9.29
CA ASN A 208 -17.04 20.59 9.55
C ASN A 208 -16.77 21.64 8.45
N GLU A 209 -16.45 22.88 8.84
CA GLU A 209 -16.32 24.00 7.89
C GLU A 209 -15.26 23.77 6.80
N ALA A 210 -14.10 23.19 7.14
CA ALA A 210 -13.05 22.92 6.15
C ALA A 210 -13.46 21.83 5.16
N ALA A 211 -14.10 20.75 5.63
CA ALA A 211 -14.62 19.69 4.79
C ALA A 211 -15.79 20.17 3.92
N LYS A 212 -16.66 21.01 4.48
CA LYS A 212 -17.78 21.64 3.77
C LYS A 212 -17.31 22.60 2.68
N ALA A 213 -16.29 23.42 2.96
CA ALA A 213 -15.66 24.29 1.97
C ALA A 213 -15.00 23.50 0.82
N ALA A 214 -14.54 22.28 1.09
CA ALA A 214 -14.05 21.34 0.09
C ALA A 214 -15.17 20.51 -0.58
N ASN A 215 -16.44 20.83 -0.31
CA ASN A 215 -17.62 20.15 -0.86
C ASN A 215 -17.69 18.63 -0.58
N LEU A 216 -17.10 18.18 0.54
CA LEU A 216 -17.10 16.78 0.91
C LEU A 216 -18.46 16.35 1.47
N GLN A 217 -18.95 15.21 1.00
CA GLN A 217 -20.11 14.52 1.56
C GLN A 217 -19.65 13.56 2.67
N ARG A 218 -20.51 13.35 3.67
CA ARG A 218 -20.30 12.35 4.73
C ARG A 218 -20.10 10.98 4.10
N VAL A 219 -21.01 10.59 3.22
CA VAL A 219 -20.85 9.45 2.30
C VAL A 219 -21.22 9.92 0.89
N LEU A 220 -20.24 9.86 -0.01
CA LEU A 220 -20.42 10.09 -1.44
C LEU A 220 -20.78 8.74 -2.10
N PRO A 221 -21.99 8.58 -2.66
CA PRO A 221 -22.38 7.32 -3.26
C PRO A 221 -21.45 6.90 -4.40
N ASN A 222 -21.06 5.62 -4.42
CA ASN A 222 -20.16 5.01 -5.40
C ASN A 222 -18.72 5.54 -5.42
N ASP A 223 -18.36 6.44 -4.51
CA ASP A 223 -17.00 6.96 -4.39
C ASP A 223 -16.54 6.97 -2.92
N PRO A 224 -16.07 5.82 -2.42
CA PRO A 224 -15.61 5.70 -1.04
C PRO A 224 -14.34 6.52 -0.77
N ALA A 225 -13.48 6.74 -1.78
CA ALA A 225 -12.22 7.44 -1.60
C ALA A 225 -12.44 8.91 -1.20
N ASP A 226 -13.47 9.55 -1.78
CA ASP A 226 -13.85 10.93 -1.49
C ASP A 226 -14.95 11.06 -0.42
N SER A 227 -15.30 9.97 0.27
CA SER A 227 -16.27 9.98 1.36
C SER A 227 -15.63 10.43 2.68
N PHE A 228 -16.14 11.51 3.27
CA PHE A 228 -15.58 12.10 4.49
C PHE A 228 -15.58 11.13 5.70
N LEU A 229 -16.56 10.21 5.76
CA LEU A 229 -16.61 9.16 6.77
C LEU A 229 -15.36 8.26 6.71
N LEU A 230 -14.90 7.87 5.52
CA LEU A 230 -13.71 7.01 5.41
C LEU A 230 -12.42 7.78 5.70
N LEU A 231 -12.32 9.04 5.27
CA LEU A 231 -11.19 9.91 5.65
C LEU A 231 -11.05 10.03 7.17
N LYS A 232 -12.17 10.12 7.89
CA LYS A 232 -12.23 10.11 9.36
C LYS A 232 -11.75 8.79 9.95
N LEU A 233 -12.19 7.66 9.41
CA LEU A 233 -11.87 6.32 9.93
C LEU A 233 -10.43 5.89 9.63
N GLU A 234 -9.87 6.33 8.50
CA GLU A 234 -8.52 5.99 8.05
C GLU A 234 -7.46 6.99 8.54
N GLY A 235 -7.89 8.14 9.04
CA GLY A 235 -7.02 9.19 9.56
C GLY A 235 -6.27 9.97 8.48
N THR A 236 -6.83 10.03 7.28
CA THR A 236 -6.25 10.70 6.08
C THR A 236 -6.79 12.12 5.88
N LEU A 237 -7.28 12.74 6.96
CA LEU A 237 -7.87 14.08 6.96
C LEU A 237 -6.87 15.18 6.59
N ALA A 238 -7.34 16.16 5.82
CA ALA A 238 -6.60 17.39 5.58
C ALA A 238 -6.64 18.35 6.78
N ALA A 239 -5.79 19.38 6.76
CA ALA A 239 -5.75 20.38 7.82
C ALA A 239 -7.13 21.06 8.02
N GLY A 240 -7.53 21.24 9.28
CA GLY A 240 -8.82 21.85 9.64
C GLY A 240 -10.04 20.92 9.57
N GLN A 241 -9.90 19.70 9.04
CA GLN A 241 -11.00 18.74 8.95
C GLN A 241 -11.28 17.97 10.26
N GLY A 242 -10.64 18.35 11.36
CA GLY A 242 -10.76 17.72 12.68
C GLY A 242 -9.83 16.52 12.85
N VAL A 243 -10.19 15.60 13.76
CA VAL A 243 -9.36 14.44 14.12
C VAL A 243 -9.95 13.12 13.62
N PRO A 244 -9.15 12.03 13.53
CA PRO A 244 -9.63 10.69 13.18
C PRO A 244 -10.66 10.14 14.17
N MET A 245 -11.47 9.19 13.72
CA MET A 245 -12.47 8.47 14.52
C MET A 245 -12.15 6.96 14.55
N PRO A 246 -12.47 6.24 15.64
CA PRO A 246 -13.08 6.73 16.89
C PRO A 246 -12.14 7.63 17.70
N LEU A 247 -12.69 8.66 18.35
CA LEU A 247 -11.89 9.60 19.18
C LEU A 247 -11.33 8.91 20.44
N VAL A 248 -12.12 7.99 21.01
CA VAL A 248 -11.79 7.24 22.21
C VAL A 248 -11.67 5.76 21.85
N GLY A 249 -10.60 5.12 22.32
CA GLY A 249 -10.27 3.74 21.97
C GLY A 249 -9.24 3.65 20.85
N GLY A 250 -9.11 2.45 20.27
CA GLY A 250 -8.26 2.21 19.11
C GLY A 250 -9.01 2.39 17.79
N PRO A 251 -8.29 2.49 16.65
CA PRO A 251 -8.90 2.46 15.33
C PRO A 251 -9.79 1.23 15.12
N LEU A 252 -10.80 1.36 14.26
CA LEU A 252 -11.59 0.20 13.86
C LEU A 252 -10.69 -0.87 13.18
N PRO A 253 -11.01 -2.17 13.33
CA PRO A 253 -10.35 -3.21 12.57
C PRO A 253 -10.51 -2.95 11.06
N ALA A 254 -9.47 -3.24 10.28
CA ALA A 254 -9.49 -3.06 8.82
C ALA A 254 -10.74 -3.70 8.18
N SER A 255 -11.14 -4.91 8.60
CA SER A 255 -12.33 -5.58 8.07
C SER A 255 -13.66 -4.83 8.31
N ALA A 256 -13.75 -4.01 9.36
CA ALA A 256 -14.92 -3.17 9.61
C ALA A 256 -14.93 -1.95 8.68
N ILE A 257 -13.76 -1.34 8.47
CA ILE A 257 -13.58 -0.24 7.50
C ILE A 257 -13.90 -0.76 6.08
N ASP A 258 -13.39 -1.93 5.69
CA ASP A 258 -13.70 -2.58 4.40
C ASP A 258 -15.20 -2.93 4.25
N THR A 259 -15.91 -3.12 5.37
CA THR A 259 -17.37 -3.33 5.34
C THR A 259 -18.14 -2.03 5.12
N ILE A 260 -17.64 -0.90 5.63
CA ILE A 260 -18.21 0.43 5.38
C ILE A 260 -17.87 0.93 3.96
N ARG A 261 -16.72 0.53 3.42
CA ARG A 261 -16.22 0.94 2.11
C ARG A 261 -17.02 0.39 0.93
N ARG A 262 -17.68 -0.75 1.10
CA ARG A 262 -18.46 -1.45 0.07
C ARG A 262 -19.92 -1.05 0.10
#